data_AF-A0A401KCB5-F1
#
_entry.id   AF-A0A401KCB5-F1
#
_cell.length_a   1.000
_cell.length_b   1.000
_cell.length_c   1.000
_cell.angle_alpha   90.00
_cell.angle_beta   90.00
_cell.angle_gamma   90.00
#
_symmetry.space_group_name_H-M   'P 1'
#
loop_
_entity.id
_entity.type
_entity.pdbx_description
1 polymer ?
#
loop_
_entity_poly.entity_id
_entity_poly.type
_entity_poly.pdbx_seq_one_letter_code
_entity_poly.pdbx_strand_id
1 'polypeptide(L)'
;MKPLSSRQRGFTLLVGLIMLLLLTLLGITAFRLAKGNLQVVGNAQSRDQARSAAQGAIEQVVSSTQFTTTPTNAIPNPCKATGPNTTCVDINGDGVTDITVAVTPACVSTQVISESALNYSDPNDAGCLQGAPQDFGVAGAANNNSMCANSLWNVQAVATDVITSARYVVNQGTAVRVPATSVCP
;
A
#
# COMPACT_ATOMS: atom_id res chain seq x y z
N MET A 1 -90.09 13.34 6.15
CA MET A 1 -88.91 14.23 6.28
C MET A 1 -87.67 13.36 6.45
N LYS A 2 -86.67 13.46 5.56
CA LYS A 2 -85.37 12.79 5.72
C LYS A 2 -84.28 13.73 5.19
N PRO A 3 -83.37 14.26 6.03
CA PRO A 3 -82.29 15.09 5.54
C PRO A 3 -81.24 14.20 4.87
N LEU A 4 -80.88 14.51 3.62
CA LEU A 4 -79.77 13.86 2.95
C LEU A 4 -78.46 14.41 3.53
N SER A 5 -77.67 13.45 4.03
CA SER A 5 -76.41 13.62 4.73
C SER A 5 -75.41 14.53 3.99
N SER A 6 -74.73 15.35 4.78
CA SER A 6 -73.74 16.36 4.38
C SER A 6 -72.64 15.79 3.48
N ARG A 7 -72.33 16.54 2.42
CA ARG A 7 -71.30 16.27 1.41
C ARG A 7 -69.91 16.36 2.05
N GLN A 8 -69.27 15.23 2.34
CA GLN A 8 -67.84 15.18 2.66
C GLN A 8 -67.01 15.55 1.42
N ARG A 9 -66.69 16.84 1.23
CA ARG A 9 -65.85 17.32 0.12
C ARG A 9 -64.57 18.06 0.54
N GLY A 10 -64.29 18.18 1.83
CA GLY A 10 -63.08 18.87 2.33
C GLY A 10 -61.93 17.96 2.80
N PHE A 11 -62.22 16.73 3.23
CA PHE A 11 -61.23 15.89 3.93
C PHE A 11 -60.23 15.19 3.00
N THR A 12 -60.64 14.86 1.76
CA THR A 12 -59.76 14.18 0.79
C THR A 12 -58.58 15.04 0.33
N LEU A 13 -58.76 16.35 0.24
CA LEU A 13 -57.72 17.29 -0.16
C LEU A 13 -56.66 17.43 0.95
N LEU A 14 -57.08 17.42 2.21
CA LEU A 14 -56.20 17.43 3.38
C LEU A 14 -55.39 16.12 3.48
N VAL A 15 -56.05 14.96 3.32
CA VAL A 15 -55.36 13.66 3.30
C VAL A 15 -54.38 13.57 2.12
N GLY A 16 -54.77 14.06 0.95
CA GLY A 16 -53.89 14.11 -0.23
C GLY A 16 -52.65 14.98 0.00
N LEU A 17 -52.81 16.14 0.63
CA LEU A 17 -51.69 17.03 0.95
C LEU A 17 -50.74 16.44 1.99
N ILE A 18 -51.29 15.77 3.02
CA ILE A 18 -50.48 15.03 4.00
C ILE A 18 -49.70 13.91 3.31
N MET A 19 -50.35 13.11 2.46
CA MET A 19 -49.69 12.03 1.74
C MET A 19 -48.59 12.54 0.79
N LEU A 20 -48.86 13.64 0.07
CA LEU A 20 -47.87 14.26 -0.81
C LEU A 20 -46.67 14.79 -0.01
N LEU A 21 -46.91 15.36 1.18
CA LEU A 21 -45.86 15.79 2.10
C LEU A 21 -45.04 14.61 2.65
N LEU A 22 -45.68 13.48 2.98
CA LEU A 22 -44.97 12.29 3.42
C LEU A 22 -44.10 11.70 2.30
N LEU A 23 -44.63 11.61 1.08
CA LEU A 23 -43.89 11.12 -0.08
C LEU A 23 -42.70 12.02 -0.42
N THR A 24 -42.85 13.35 -0.33
CA THR A 24 -41.72 14.26 -0.57
C THR A 24 -40.65 14.13 0.51
N LEU A 25 -41.03 13.99 1.78
CA LEU A 25 -40.08 13.73 2.87
C LEU A 25 -39.31 12.42 2.67
N LEU A 26 -40.02 11.34 2.32
CA LEU A 26 -39.40 10.04 2.00
C LEU A 26 -38.48 10.13 0.78
N GLY A 27 -38.86 10.89 -0.24
CA GLY A 27 -38.01 11.15 -1.40
C GLY A 27 -36.71 11.87 -1.02
N ILE A 28 -36.82 12.95 -0.25
CA ILE A 28 -35.66 13.74 0.20
C ILE A 28 -34.70 12.89 1.04
N THR A 29 -35.22 12.07 1.96
CA THR A 29 -34.38 11.20 2.78
C THR A 29 -33.67 10.14 1.94
N ALA A 30 -34.36 9.53 0.96
CA ALA A 30 -33.76 8.58 0.04
C ALA A 30 -32.61 9.20 -0.78
N PHE A 31 -32.78 10.41 -1.32
CA PHE A 31 -31.71 11.12 -2.04
C PHE A 31 -30.52 11.45 -1.14
N ARG A 32 -30.76 11.87 0.11
CA ARG A 32 -29.68 12.14 1.07
C ARG A 32 -28.89 10.88 1.41
N LEU A 33 -29.57 9.75 1.62
CA LEU A 33 -28.94 8.46 1.85
C LEU A 33 -28.11 8.02 0.64
N ALA A 34 -28.66 8.14 -0.56
CA ALA A 34 -27.94 7.81 -1.80
C ALA A 34 -26.67 8.65 -1.96
N LYS A 35 -26.76 9.97 -1.74
CA LYS A 35 -25.60 10.86 -1.80
C LYS A 35 -24.53 10.50 -0.75
N GLY A 36 -24.96 10.17 0.47
CA GLY A 36 -24.04 9.72 1.53
C GLY A 36 -23.29 8.44 1.14
N ASN A 37 -24.00 7.44 0.63
CA ASN A 37 -23.39 6.19 0.17
C ASN A 37 -22.38 6.43 -0.96
N LEU A 38 -22.70 7.29 -1.93
CA LEU A 38 -21.78 7.63 -3.02
C LEU A 38 -20.51 8.33 -2.52
N GLN A 39 -20.61 9.21 -1.53
CA GLN A 39 -19.45 9.85 -0.92
C GLN A 39 -18.55 8.84 -0.20
N VAL A 40 -19.14 7.86 0.50
CA VAL A 40 -18.38 6.79 1.16
C VAL A 40 -17.64 5.94 0.13
N VAL A 41 -18.32 5.53 -0.95
CA VAL A 41 -17.70 4.75 -2.03
C VAL A 41 -16.59 5.53 -2.73
N GLY A 42 -16.80 6.82 -3.01
CA GLY A 42 -15.77 7.68 -3.60
C GLY A 42 -14.53 7.80 -2.71
N ASN A 43 -14.70 8.01 -1.40
CA ASN A 43 -13.59 8.07 -0.46
C ASN A 43 -12.84 6.72 -0.35
N ALA A 44 -13.57 5.60 -0.43
CA ALA A 44 -12.97 4.27 -0.46
C ALA A 44 -12.16 4.07 -1.75
N GLN A 45 -12.72 4.45 -2.90
CA GLN A 45 -12.05 4.37 -4.19
C GLN A 45 -10.74 5.17 -4.21
N SER A 46 -10.73 6.41 -3.73
CA SER A 46 -9.50 7.22 -3.67
C SER A 46 -8.43 6.59 -2.77
N ARG A 47 -8.84 5.96 -1.66
CA ARG A 47 -7.92 5.22 -0.78
C ARG A 47 -7.37 3.96 -1.45
N ASP A 48 -8.19 3.23 -2.18
CA ASP A 48 -7.78 2.02 -2.90
C ASP A 48 -6.84 2.34 -4.06
N GLN A 49 -7.07 3.45 -4.76
CA GLN A 49 -6.15 3.98 -5.78
C GLN A 49 -4.79 4.32 -5.17
N ALA A 50 -4.76 5.06 -4.05
CA ALA A 50 -3.52 5.36 -3.33
C ALA A 50 -2.80 4.09 -2.85
N ARG A 51 -3.54 3.09 -2.38
CA ARG A 51 -2.99 1.79 -2.00
C ARG A 51 -2.34 1.06 -3.18
N SER A 52 -3.03 0.99 -4.31
CA SER A 52 -2.51 0.33 -5.51
C SER A 52 -1.25 1.04 -6.04
N ALA A 53 -1.24 2.37 -6.02
CA ALA A 53 -0.06 3.16 -6.38
C ALA A 53 1.12 2.90 -5.44
N ALA A 54 0.88 2.86 -4.12
CA ALA A 54 1.91 2.53 -3.13
C ALA A 54 2.51 1.13 -3.35
N GLN A 55 1.66 0.13 -3.62
CA GLN A 55 2.11 -1.23 -3.91
C GLN A 55 2.94 -1.28 -5.20
N GLY A 56 2.48 -0.63 -6.27
CA GLY A 56 3.25 -0.55 -7.52
C GLY A 56 4.62 0.10 -7.35
N ALA A 57 4.73 1.15 -6.51
CA ALA A 57 6.01 1.78 -6.20
C ALA A 57 6.95 0.84 -5.43
N ILE A 58 6.42 0.05 -4.50
CA ILE A 58 7.18 -0.97 -3.77
C ILE A 58 7.70 -2.04 -4.73
N GLU A 59 6.86 -2.56 -5.64
CA GLU A 59 7.29 -3.55 -6.62
C GLU A 59 8.40 -3.01 -7.52
N GLN A 60 8.33 -1.74 -7.94
CA GLN A 60 9.43 -1.11 -8.69
C GLN A 60 10.74 -1.08 -7.88
N VAL A 61 10.67 -0.75 -6.59
CA VAL A 61 11.85 -0.73 -5.71
C VAL A 61 12.43 -2.14 -5.55
N VAL A 62 11.60 -3.12 -5.18
CA VAL A 62 12.01 -4.49 -4.87
C VAL A 62 12.45 -5.27 -6.12
N SER A 63 11.91 -4.92 -7.30
CA SER A 63 12.37 -5.48 -8.58
C SER A 63 13.77 -5.02 -9.00
N SER A 64 14.32 -4.01 -8.31
CA SER A 64 15.68 -3.52 -8.52
C SER A 64 16.57 -3.86 -7.33
N THR A 65 17.89 -3.96 -7.53
CA THR A 65 18.85 -4.07 -6.40
C THR A 65 19.23 -2.70 -5.82
N GLN A 66 18.71 -1.61 -6.41
CA GLN A 66 19.19 -0.25 -6.17
C GLN A 66 18.90 0.22 -4.74
N PHE A 67 17.83 -0.28 -4.12
CA PHE A 67 17.53 0.00 -2.72
C PHE A 67 18.59 -0.51 -1.73
N THR A 68 19.37 -1.51 -2.12
CA THR A 68 20.44 -2.07 -1.28
C THR A 68 21.78 -1.36 -1.47
N THR A 69 22.05 -0.82 -2.66
CA THR A 69 23.33 -0.19 -3.01
C THR A 69 23.31 1.33 -2.90
N THR A 70 22.20 1.96 -3.30
CA THR A 70 21.99 3.41 -3.24
C THR A 70 20.60 3.72 -2.68
N PRO A 71 20.36 3.54 -1.37
CA PRO A 71 19.03 3.68 -0.75
C PRO A 71 18.44 5.09 -0.90
N THR A 72 19.28 6.13 -1.05
CA THR A 72 18.84 7.51 -1.33
C THR A 72 18.33 7.72 -2.75
N ASN A 73 18.56 6.76 -3.66
CA ASN A 73 18.07 6.75 -5.03
C ASN A 73 17.76 5.30 -5.46
N ALA A 74 16.82 4.67 -4.78
CA ALA A 74 16.39 3.28 -4.91
C ALA A 74 15.43 3.01 -6.08
N ILE A 75 14.98 4.04 -6.78
CA ILE A 75 14.05 3.92 -7.91
C ILE A 75 14.80 4.29 -9.19
N PRO A 76 14.93 3.39 -10.18
CA PRO A 76 15.68 3.66 -11.41
C PRO A 76 15.11 4.82 -12.23
N ASN A 77 13.78 4.97 -12.27
CA ASN A 77 13.06 6.00 -13.01
C ASN A 77 12.16 6.80 -12.08
N PRO A 78 12.71 7.68 -11.22
CA PRO A 78 11.91 8.42 -10.26
C PRO A 78 11.10 9.51 -10.94
N CYS A 79 10.05 9.97 -10.28
CA CYS A 79 9.29 11.12 -10.71
C CYS A 79 10.14 12.39 -10.61
N LYS A 80 10.65 12.85 -11.76
CA LYS A 80 11.62 13.96 -11.84
C LYS A 80 11.15 15.25 -11.17
N ALA A 81 9.83 15.49 -11.17
CA ALA A 81 9.25 16.68 -10.55
C ALA A 81 9.33 16.68 -9.02
N THR A 82 9.37 15.52 -8.38
CA THR A 82 9.24 15.37 -6.92
C THR A 82 10.57 15.00 -6.25
N GLY A 83 11.49 14.38 -6.99
CA GLY A 83 12.84 14.05 -6.52
C GLY A 83 13.15 12.55 -6.52
N PRO A 84 14.31 12.14 -5.98
CA PRO A 84 14.67 10.72 -5.90
C PRO A 84 13.70 9.95 -4.99
N ASN A 85 13.61 8.63 -5.19
CA ASN A 85 12.70 7.75 -4.45
C ASN A 85 11.22 8.14 -4.52
N THR A 86 10.79 8.72 -5.64
CA THR A 86 9.38 9.02 -5.87
C THR A 86 8.87 8.36 -7.13
N THR A 87 7.58 7.98 -7.13
CA THR A 87 6.86 7.57 -8.34
C THR A 87 5.63 8.44 -8.51
N CYS A 88 5.21 8.60 -9.76
CA CYS A 88 4.03 9.36 -10.13
C CYS A 88 3.10 8.44 -10.92
N VAL A 89 1.83 8.46 -10.56
CA VAL A 89 0.77 7.68 -11.21
C VAL A 89 -0.27 8.65 -11.74
N ASP A 90 -0.53 8.53 -13.03
CA ASP A 90 -1.65 9.14 -13.73
C ASP A 90 -2.70 8.04 -13.93
N ILE A 91 -3.84 8.18 -13.26
CA ILE A 91 -4.90 7.14 -13.22
C ILE A 91 -5.85 7.30 -14.41
N ASN A 92 -6.08 8.54 -14.85
CA ASN A 92 -7.06 8.86 -15.87
C ASN A 92 -6.45 9.04 -17.27
N GLY A 93 -5.11 9.08 -17.38
CA GLY A 93 -4.36 9.21 -18.62
C GLY A 93 -4.35 10.61 -19.22
N ASP A 94 -4.61 11.66 -18.43
CA ASP A 94 -4.66 13.04 -18.92
C ASP A 94 -3.29 13.74 -19.00
N GLY A 95 -2.22 13.05 -18.57
CA GLY A 95 -0.86 13.56 -18.56
C GLY A 95 -0.51 14.38 -17.33
N VAL A 96 -1.43 14.52 -16.37
CA VAL A 96 -1.21 15.12 -15.05
C VAL A 96 -1.08 14.01 -14.02
N THR A 97 -0.17 14.20 -13.05
CA THR A 97 -0.02 13.21 -11.98
C THR A 97 -1.16 13.35 -10.97
N ASP A 98 -1.89 12.26 -10.76
CA ASP A 98 -2.94 12.15 -9.75
C ASP A 98 -2.39 11.75 -8.39
N ILE A 99 -1.47 10.79 -8.35
CA ILE A 99 -0.92 10.24 -7.11
C ILE A 99 0.60 10.31 -7.15
N THR A 100 1.17 10.89 -6.09
CA THR A 100 2.60 10.88 -5.84
C THR A 100 2.90 9.87 -4.74
N VAL A 101 3.92 9.04 -4.94
CA VAL A 101 4.36 8.06 -3.94
C VAL A 101 5.80 8.35 -3.56
N ALA A 102 6.04 8.60 -2.28
CA ALA A 102 7.39 8.69 -1.73
C ALA A 102 7.78 7.35 -1.11
N VAL A 103 8.95 6.83 -1.48
CA VAL A 103 9.47 5.55 -0.97
C VAL A 103 10.69 5.79 -0.08
N THR A 104 10.80 5.04 1.01
CA THR A 104 11.92 5.11 1.94
C THR A 104 12.34 3.67 2.27
N PRO A 105 13.37 3.14 1.60
CA PRO A 105 13.98 1.88 1.99
C PRO A 105 14.89 2.11 3.20
N ALA A 106 14.69 1.34 4.26
CA ALA A 106 15.51 1.35 5.45
C ALA A 106 16.03 -0.05 5.75
N CYS A 107 17.35 -0.18 5.89
CA CYS A 107 17.96 -1.43 6.35
C CYS A 107 17.71 -1.56 7.85
N VAL A 108 17.05 -2.65 8.24
CA VAL A 108 16.67 -2.95 9.63
C VAL A 108 17.76 -3.71 10.35
N SER A 109 18.35 -4.72 9.68
CA SER A 109 19.37 -5.57 10.26
C SER A 109 20.09 -6.38 9.17
N THR A 110 21.33 -6.78 9.42
CA THR A 110 22.01 -7.82 8.65
C THR A 110 22.22 -9.04 9.54
N GLN A 111 21.76 -10.21 9.08
CA GLN A 111 21.80 -11.45 9.85
C GLN A 111 22.58 -12.52 9.10
N VAL A 112 23.69 -12.98 9.67
CA VAL A 112 24.51 -14.05 9.08
C VAL A 112 23.67 -15.33 8.99
N ILE A 113 23.72 -15.98 7.83
CA ILE A 113 23.03 -17.24 7.58
C ILE A 113 23.93 -18.35 8.12
N SER A 114 23.37 -19.24 8.94
CA SER A 114 24.09 -20.43 9.40
C SER A 114 24.27 -21.44 8.26
N GLU A 115 25.40 -22.16 8.23
CA GLU A 115 25.63 -23.25 7.28
C GLU A 115 24.55 -24.33 7.34
N SER A 116 23.96 -24.59 8.51
CA SER A 116 22.87 -25.57 8.65
C SER A 116 21.57 -25.15 7.95
N ALA A 117 21.42 -23.86 7.63
CA ALA A 117 20.29 -23.32 6.90
C ALA A 117 20.54 -23.28 5.38
N LEU A 118 21.71 -23.72 4.90
CA LEU A 118 22.09 -23.74 3.50
C LEU A 118 22.04 -25.16 2.94
N ASN A 119 21.79 -25.25 1.64
CA ASN A 119 21.73 -26.49 0.89
C ASN A 119 22.95 -26.64 -0.02
N TYR A 120 23.82 -27.61 0.29
CA TYR A 120 25.00 -27.94 -0.53
C TYR A 120 24.68 -28.35 -1.98
N SER A 121 23.44 -28.74 -2.26
CA SER A 121 22.99 -29.10 -3.61
C SER A 121 22.42 -27.92 -4.39
N ASP A 122 22.18 -26.77 -3.75
CA ASP A 122 21.69 -25.55 -4.42
C ASP A 122 22.89 -24.73 -4.93
N PRO A 123 23.01 -24.50 -6.25
CA PRO A 123 24.07 -23.65 -6.81
C PRO A 123 24.08 -22.21 -6.24
N ASN A 124 22.93 -21.70 -5.77
CA ASN A 124 22.83 -20.36 -5.19
C ASN A 124 23.45 -20.28 -3.78
N ASP A 125 23.61 -21.41 -3.09
CA ASP A 125 24.22 -21.50 -1.77
C ASP A 125 25.73 -21.79 -1.85
N ALA A 126 26.22 -22.27 -2.99
CA ALA A 126 27.62 -22.64 -3.17
C ALA A 126 28.59 -21.51 -2.77
N GLY A 127 28.30 -20.26 -3.16
CA GLY A 127 29.12 -19.09 -2.80
C GLY A 127 29.15 -18.78 -1.30
N CYS A 128 28.10 -19.13 -0.56
CA CYS A 128 28.03 -18.97 0.88
C CYS A 128 28.83 -20.04 1.64
N LEU A 129 29.07 -21.18 0.99
CA LEU A 129 29.73 -22.37 1.56
C LEU A 129 31.23 -22.46 1.22
N GLN A 130 31.71 -21.81 0.15
CA GLN A 130 33.10 -21.95 -0.36
C GLN A 130 34.19 -21.32 0.53
N GLY A 131 33.85 -20.48 1.51
CA GLY A 131 34.81 -19.76 2.34
C GLY A 131 34.53 -19.81 3.83
N ALA A 132 33.58 -20.66 4.26
CA ALA A 132 33.27 -20.77 5.68
C ALA A 132 34.53 -21.27 6.44
N PRO A 133 34.88 -20.65 7.58
CA PRO A 133 36.09 -20.99 8.31
C PRO A 133 36.03 -22.45 8.74
N GLN A 134 36.88 -23.25 8.11
CA GLN A 134 37.07 -24.67 8.42
C GLN A 134 37.96 -24.78 9.67
N ASP A 135 37.47 -24.33 10.83
CA ASP A 135 38.15 -24.48 12.12
C ASP A 135 38.05 -25.95 12.61
N PHE A 136 38.60 -26.85 11.80
CA PHE A 136 38.73 -28.25 12.16
C PHE A 136 39.70 -28.41 13.34
N GLY A 137 39.16 -28.71 14.53
CA GLY A 137 39.94 -29.14 15.68
C GLY A 137 40.26 -28.07 16.73
N VAL A 138 39.72 -26.86 16.61
CA VAL A 138 39.83 -25.84 17.67
C VAL A 138 38.58 -25.90 18.54
N ALA A 139 38.72 -26.46 19.75
CA ALA A 139 37.64 -26.49 20.74
C ALA A 139 37.19 -25.05 21.09
N GLY A 140 35.95 -24.70 20.73
CA GLY A 140 35.36 -23.38 20.95
C GLY A 140 35.23 -22.48 19.71
N ALA A 141 35.69 -22.94 18.54
CA ALA A 141 35.69 -22.15 17.29
C ALA A 141 34.45 -22.34 16.38
N ALA A 142 33.43 -23.07 16.82
CA ALA A 142 32.26 -23.38 15.99
C ALA A 142 31.27 -22.20 15.92
N ASN A 143 31.59 -21.18 15.15
CA ASN A 143 30.56 -20.36 14.52
C ASN A 143 30.16 -21.08 13.22
N ASN A 144 29.05 -21.83 13.27
CA ASN A 144 28.42 -22.53 12.13
C ASN A 144 27.83 -21.54 11.11
N ASN A 145 28.57 -20.48 10.80
CA ASN A 145 28.16 -19.29 10.06
C ASN A 145 28.72 -19.37 8.65
N SER A 146 27.86 -19.16 7.67
CA SER A 146 28.25 -19.08 6.27
C SER A 146 28.88 -17.73 5.94
N MET A 147 29.43 -17.62 4.72
CA MET A 147 29.94 -16.36 4.17
C MET A 147 28.86 -15.40 3.69
N CYS A 148 27.59 -15.72 3.91
CA CYS A 148 26.44 -14.90 3.52
C CYS A 148 25.63 -14.44 4.73
N ALA A 149 25.02 -13.28 4.58
CA ALA A 149 23.99 -12.75 5.47
C ALA A 149 22.75 -12.39 4.67
N ASN A 150 21.60 -12.32 5.34
CA ASN A 150 20.42 -11.65 4.82
C ASN A 150 20.40 -10.22 5.35
N SER A 151 20.40 -9.24 4.46
CA SER A 151 20.06 -7.86 4.80
C SER A 151 18.54 -7.73 4.78
N LEU A 152 17.95 -7.37 5.92
CA LEU A 152 16.52 -7.16 6.09
C LEU A 152 16.21 -5.69 5.86
N TRP A 153 15.27 -5.42 4.98
CA TRP A 153 14.86 -4.08 4.59
C TRP A 153 13.38 -3.89 4.86
N ASN A 154 13.04 -2.73 5.42
CA ASN A 154 11.68 -2.22 5.41
C ASN A 154 11.57 -1.16 4.32
N VAL A 155 10.77 -1.43 3.30
CA VAL A 155 10.45 -0.49 2.23
C VAL A 155 9.11 0.15 2.57
N GLN A 156 9.14 1.41 2.98
CA GLN A 156 7.93 2.19 3.23
C GLN A 156 7.56 2.98 1.98
N ALA A 157 6.31 2.88 1.52
CA ALA A 157 5.76 3.72 0.48
C ALA A 157 4.59 4.55 1.02
N VAL A 158 4.63 5.85 0.80
CA VAL A 158 3.59 6.82 1.20
C VAL A 158 2.98 7.39 -0.07
N ALA A 159 1.79 6.92 -0.43
CA ALA A 159 1.02 7.46 -1.54
C ALA A 159 0.13 8.61 -1.07
N THR A 160 0.13 9.70 -1.83
CA THR A 160 -0.69 10.89 -1.61
C THR A 160 -1.35 11.31 -2.92
N ASP A 161 -2.67 11.29 -2.94
CA ASP A 161 -3.50 11.82 -4.03
C ASP A 161 -3.54 13.35 -3.95
N VAL A 162 -3.21 14.03 -5.05
CA VAL A 162 -3.09 15.50 -5.11
C VAL A 162 -4.46 16.21 -5.15
N ILE A 163 -5.51 15.51 -5.56
CA ILE A 163 -6.87 16.05 -5.72
C ILE A 163 -7.66 15.83 -4.42
N THR A 164 -7.71 14.58 -3.95
CA THR A 164 -8.55 14.20 -2.80
C THR A 164 -7.81 14.29 -1.47
N SER A 165 -6.48 14.45 -1.49
CA SER A 165 -5.61 14.34 -0.31
C SER A 165 -5.73 12.98 0.41
N ALA A 166 -6.26 11.95 -0.28
CA ALA A 166 -6.22 10.59 0.22
C ALA A 166 -4.78 10.15 0.39
N ARG A 167 -4.45 9.67 1.59
CA ARG A 167 -3.11 9.20 1.94
C ARG A 167 -3.16 7.74 2.38
N TYR A 168 -2.25 6.94 1.84
CA TYR A 168 -2.09 5.54 2.23
C TYR A 168 -0.61 5.20 2.42
N VAL A 169 -0.29 4.42 3.45
CA VAL A 169 1.07 4.01 3.78
C VAL A 169 1.16 2.49 3.74
N VAL A 170 2.10 1.98 2.97
CA VAL A 170 2.44 0.55 2.92
C VAL A 170 3.86 0.38 3.45
N ASN A 171 4.06 -0.63 4.28
CA ASN A 171 5.39 -1.08 4.67
C ASN A 171 5.54 -2.53 4.19
N GLN A 172 6.60 -2.83 3.46
CA GLN A 172 6.92 -4.17 3.01
C GLN A 172 8.32 -4.56 3.47
N GLY A 173 8.41 -5.74 4.10
CA GLY A 173 9.68 -6.35 4.45
C GLY A 173 10.23 -7.15 3.27
N THR A 174 11.50 -6.96 2.95
CA THR A 174 12.23 -7.79 1.99
C THR A 174 13.61 -8.16 2.54
N ALA A 175 14.13 -9.31 2.12
CA ALA A 175 15.46 -9.77 2.50
C ALA A 175 16.30 -9.98 1.25
N VAL A 176 17.51 -9.42 1.24
CA VAL A 176 18.47 -9.62 0.16
C VAL A 176 19.71 -10.27 0.71
N ARG A 177 20.14 -11.35 0.05
CA ARG A 177 21.36 -12.05 0.39
C ARG A 177 22.57 -11.20 0.01
N VAL A 178 23.46 -10.99 0.97
CA VAL A 178 24.67 -10.17 0.87
C VAL A 178 25.84 -10.92 1.50
N PRO A 179 27.10 -10.50 1.26
CA PRO A 179 28.24 -11.03 2.01
C PRO A 179 28.06 -10.89 3.53
N ALA A 180 28.58 -11.84 4.31
CA ALA A 180 28.48 -11.83 5.78
C ALA A 180 29.14 -10.60 6.43
N THR A 181 30.05 -9.93 5.71
CA THR A 181 30.70 -8.68 6.15
C THR A 181 29.87 -7.43 5.86
N SER A 182 28.76 -7.56 5.13
CA SER A 182 27.90 -6.42 4.80
C SER A 182 27.16 -5.90 6.04
N VAL A 183 27.21 -4.58 6.20
CA VAL A 183 26.47 -3.83 7.22
C VAL A 183 25.40 -2.97 6.55
N CYS A 184 24.38 -2.59 7.30
CA CYS A 184 23.40 -1.62 6.82
C CYS A 184 24.11 -0.29 6.46
N PRO A 185 23.80 0.30 5.29
CA PRO A 185 24.34 1.59 4.88
C PRO A 185 23.77 2.76 5.70
#